data_AF-A0A316NTW3-F1
#
_entry.id   AF-A0A316NTW3-F1
#
_cell.length_a   1.000
_cell.length_b   1.000
_cell.length_c   1.000
_cell.angle_alpha   90.00
_cell.angle_beta   90.00
_cell.angle_gamma   90.00
#
_symmetry.space_group_name_H-M   'P 1'
#
loop_
_entity.id
_entity.type
_entity.pdbx_description
1 polymer ?
#
loop_
_entity_poly.entity_id
_entity_poly.type
_entity_poly.pdbx_seq_one_letter_code
_entity_poly.pdbx_strand_id
1 'polypeptide(L)'
;MKAFAKRCTVLLLCLAFLLVGTGCGRSFRTESVKNYGKINAQTVSIFNKYNWKSFLPDKELAARYCTEYIYDFKYAFLGDNSFYIYAVFQYDADSFAAEAARIEETPGLDSSLPDCIEAGGKTYYLVNGEADGFYGFSSYCDDEILDGKPYCMDVAAVDTQRMSIEYLTAFQWDAGRDDFVVGFLSPLLE
;
A
#
# COMPACT_ATOMS: atom_id res chain seq x y z
N MET A 1 -10.54 7.41 54.19
CA MET A 1 -11.40 7.02 53.04
C MET A 1 -11.40 8.00 51.86
N LYS A 2 -11.63 9.31 52.05
CA LYS A 2 -11.68 10.30 50.93
C LYS A 2 -10.40 10.38 50.07
N ALA A 3 -9.22 10.20 50.66
CA ALA A 3 -7.95 10.23 49.94
C ALA A 3 -7.68 8.97 49.08
N PHE A 4 -8.26 7.83 49.46
CA PHE A 4 -8.12 6.57 48.71
C PHE A 4 -9.01 6.58 47.45
N ALA A 5 -10.25 7.09 47.59
CA ALA A 5 -11.17 7.28 46.47
C ALA A 5 -10.59 8.22 45.39
N LYS A 6 -9.98 9.35 45.77
CA LYS A 6 -9.32 10.27 44.83
C LYS A 6 -8.17 9.63 44.05
N ARG A 7 -7.38 8.76 44.68
CA ARG A 7 -6.26 8.05 44.02
C ARG A 7 -6.76 7.01 43.01
N CYS A 8 -7.84 6.28 43.33
CA CYS A 8 -8.48 5.36 42.40
C CYS A 8 -9.11 6.09 41.19
N THR A 9 -9.74 7.25 41.37
CA THR A 9 -10.33 8.02 40.27
C THR A 9 -9.27 8.55 39.30
N VAL A 10 -8.12 9.02 39.81
CA VAL A 10 -7.00 9.46 38.95
C VAL A 10 -6.39 8.27 38.21
N LEU A 11 -6.24 7.11 38.85
CA LEU A 11 -5.72 5.91 38.20
C LEU A 11 -6.66 5.41 37.09
N LEU A 12 -7.98 5.43 37.32
CA LEU A 12 -9.00 5.09 36.31
C LEU A 12 -9.02 6.09 35.14
N LEU A 13 -8.83 7.39 35.40
CA LEU A 13 -8.73 8.41 34.35
C LEU A 13 -7.44 8.27 33.53
N CYS A 14 -6.31 7.93 34.15
CA CYS A 14 -5.07 7.64 33.43
C CYS A 14 -5.16 6.33 32.63
N LEU A 15 -5.81 5.29 33.17
CA LEU A 15 -6.06 4.04 32.44
C LEU A 15 -7.02 4.29 31.27
N ALA A 16 -8.07 5.10 31.46
CA ALA A 16 -8.98 5.51 30.39
C ALA A 16 -8.26 6.35 29.33
N PHE A 17 -7.34 7.25 29.70
CA PHE A 17 -6.54 8.00 28.71
C PHE A 17 -5.56 7.11 27.94
N LEU A 18 -4.94 6.13 28.60
CA LEU A 18 -4.11 5.12 27.95
C LEU A 18 -4.94 4.23 27.02
N LEU A 19 -6.17 3.85 27.41
CA LEU A 19 -7.09 3.04 26.61
C LEU A 19 -7.75 3.81 25.46
N VAL A 20 -8.01 5.11 25.62
CA VAL A 20 -8.58 5.97 24.57
C VAL A 20 -7.49 6.40 23.59
N GLY A 21 -6.25 6.63 24.05
CA GLY A 21 -5.11 6.92 23.19
C GLY A 21 -4.57 5.71 22.41
N THR A 22 -4.89 4.49 22.84
CA THR A 22 -4.66 3.25 22.08
C THR A 22 -5.90 2.78 21.31
N GLY A 23 -7.10 3.22 21.69
CA GLY A 23 -8.36 2.86 21.04
C GLY A 23 -8.72 3.69 19.81
N CYS A 24 -8.15 4.89 19.66
CA CYS A 24 -8.21 5.63 18.40
C CYS A 24 -7.04 5.20 17.52
N GLY A 25 -7.33 4.45 16.45
CA GLY A 25 -6.34 4.07 15.45
C GLY A 25 -5.45 5.24 15.02
N ARG A 26 -4.17 4.99 14.76
CA ARG A 26 -3.23 6.02 14.33
C ARG A 26 -3.13 6.00 12.82
N SER A 27 -3.31 7.14 12.17
CA SER A 27 -2.99 7.29 10.76
C SER A 27 -1.83 8.24 10.54
N PHE A 28 -1.08 7.99 9.47
CA PHE A 28 -0.04 8.87 8.99
C PHE A 28 -0.11 8.91 7.47
N ARG A 29 -0.23 10.11 6.90
CA ARG A 29 -0.23 10.34 5.47
C ARG A 29 0.83 11.36 5.09
N THR A 30 1.52 11.13 3.99
CA THR A 30 2.35 12.15 3.34
C THR A 30 2.25 12.07 1.84
N GLU A 31 2.38 13.21 1.18
CA GLU A 31 2.38 13.33 -0.28
C GLU A 31 3.69 13.93 -0.81
N SER A 32 4.71 14.00 0.04
CA SER A 32 5.99 14.63 -0.30
C SER A 32 6.92 13.61 -0.93
N VAL A 33 7.31 13.81 -2.19
CA VAL A 33 8.33 12.99 -2.88
C VAL A 33 9.65 12.91 -2.10
N LYS A 34 10.01 13.95 -1.33
CA LYS A 34 11.21 13.94 -0.47
C LYS A 34 11.18 12.86 0.62
N ASN A 35 10.00 12.32 0.92
CA ASN A 35 9.80 11.24 1.87
C ASN A 35 9.90 9.85 1.24
N TYR A 36 9.98 9.76 -0.09
CA TYR A 36 10.16 8.50 -0.81
C TYR A 36 11.36 7.72 -0.26
N GLY A 37 11.13 6.43 0.03
CA GLY A 37 12.17 5.53 0.53
C GLY A 37 12.65 5.78 1.97
N LYS A 38 12.37 6.95 2.58
CA LYS A 38 12.51 7.16 4.03
C LYS A 38 11.33 6.51 4.76
N ILE A 39 10.14 6.65 4.19
CA ILE A 39 8.90 6.16 4.80
C ILE A 39 8.58 4.73 4.39
N ASN A 40 9.01 4.27 3.20
CA ASN A 40 8.97 2.85 2.84
C ASN A 40 9.77 1.99 3.83
N ALA A 41 10.75 2.56 4.55
CA ALA A 41 11.48 1.85 5.61
C ALA A 41 10.58 1.50 6.82
N GLN A 42 9.48 2.25 7.03
CA GLN A 42 8.53 2.01 8.11
C GLN A 42 7.66 0.77 7.85
N THR A 43 7.49 0.38 6.58
CA THR A 43 6.73 -0.82 6.17
C THR A 43 7.61 -2.06 5.99
N VAL A 44 8.94 -1.95 6.20
CA VAL A 44 9.88 -3.07 6.07
C VAL A 44 9.55 -4.23 7.02
N SER A 45 9.04 -3.95 8.22
CA SER A 45 8.62 -5.01 9.14
C SER A 45 7.44 -5.82 8.58
N ILE A 46 6.54 -5.18 7.84
CA ILE A 46 5.41 -5.85 7.17
C ILE A 46 5.94 -6.68 6.00
N PHE A 47 6.77 -6.07 5.15
CA PHE A 47 7.44 -6.79 4.05
C PHE A 47 8.16 -8.05 4.53
N ASN A 48 8.96 -7.94 5.59
CA ASN A 48 9.65 -9.08 6.18
C ASN A 48 8.69 -10.13 6.78
N LYS A 49 7.60 -9.70 7.43
CA LYS A 49 6.62 -10.62 8.03
C LYS A 49 5.96 -11.52 6.99
N TYR A 50 5.71 -11.00 5.79
CA TYR A 50 5.02 -11.72 4.70
C TYR A 50 5.94 -12.20 3.59
N ASN A 51 7.28 -12.19 3.80
CA ASN A 51 8.28 -12.53 2.79
C ASN A 51 8.10 -11.77 1.47
N TRP A 52 7.65 -10.53 1.57
CA TRP A 52 7.29 -9.69 0.45
C TRP A 52 8.42 -8.71 0.12
N LYS A 53 8.95 -8.82 -1.10
CA LYS A 53 9.95 -7.88 -1.60
C LYS A 53 9.25 -6.73 -2.30
N SER A 54 9.55 -5.51 -1.87
CA SER A 54 9.07 -4.30 -2.54
C SER A 54 9.44 -4.29 -4.02
N PHE A 55 8.44 -4.16 -4.90
CA PHE A 55 8.64 -3.97 -6.34
C PHE A 55 8.88 -2.51 -6.74
N LEU A 56 8.66 -1.58 -5.80
CA LEU A 56 8.83 -0.14 -6.00
C LEU A 56 10.24 0.21 -6.48
N PRO A 57 10.40 1.23 -7.33
CA PRO A 57 11.70 1.71 -7.78
C PRO A 57 12.62 2.10 -6.62
N ASP A 58 13.93 1.99 -6.83
CA ASP A 58 14.90 2.40 -5.82
C ASP A 58 14.92 3.93 -5.61
N LYS A 59 15.68 4.37 -4.59
CA LYS A 59 15.77 5.79 -4.23
C LYS A 59 16.45 6.64 -5.30
N GLU A 60 17.34 6.07 -6.10
CA GLU A 60 18.09 6.79 -7.13
C GLU A 60 17.21 7.08 -8.33
N LEU A 61 16.41 6.10 -8.77
CA LEU A 61 15.36 6.29 -9.78
C LEU A 61 14.30 7.28 -9.28
N ALA A 62 13.83 7.12 -8.04
CA ALA A 62 12.81 8.02 -7.48
C ALA A 62 13.29 9.46 -7.39
N ALA A 63 14.54 9.70 -7.00
CA ALA A 63 15.10 11.05 -6.96
C ALA A 63 15.15 11.73 -8.33
N ARG A 64 15.18 10.98 -9.42
CA ARG A 64 15.25 11.50 -10.80
C ARG A 64 13.89 11.66 -11.44
N TYR A 65 13.01 10.67 -11.29
CA TYR A 65 11.83 10.53 -12.14
C TYR A 65 10.50 10.59 -11.37
N CYS A 66 10.50 10.48 -10.04
CA CYS A 66 9.26 10.51 -9.26
C CYS A 66 8.67 11.93 -9.25
N THR A 67 7.46 12.07 -9.80
CA THR A 67 6.73 13.33 -9.87
C THR A 67 5.65 13.43 -8.81
N GLU A 68 5.06 12.30 -8.42
CA GLU A 68 4.02 12.23 -7.41
C GLU A 68 4.28 11.04 -6.49
N TYR A 69 3.98 11.23 -5.21
CA TYR A 69 4.14 10.21 -4.18
C TYR A 69 3.05 10.37 -3.14
N ILE A 70 2.43 9.28 -2.74
CA ILE A 70 1.52 9.21 -1.61
C ILE A 70 1.93 8.02 -0.77
N TYR A 71 2.07 8.24 0.52
CA TYR A 71 2.12 7.18 1.51
C TYR A 71 1.01 7.43 2.51
N ASP A 72 0.12 6.46 2.67
CA ASP A 72 -0.94 6.48 3.67
C ASP A 72 -0.83 5.20 4.49
N PHE A 73 -0.75 5.33 5.81
CA PHE A 73 -0.65 4.23 6.75
C PHE A 73 -1.71 4.41 7.84
N LYS A 74 -2.45 3.34 8.10
CA LYS A 74 -3.53 3.25 9.07
C LYS A 74 -3.23 2.09 10.01
N TYR A 75 -3.13 2.38 11.30
CA TYR A 75 -3.00 1.42 12.37
C TYR A 75 -4.36 1.21 13.03
N ALA A 76 -4.94 0.01 12.89
CA ALA A 76 -6.06 -0.43 13.70
C ALA A 76 -5.57 -1.23 14.92
N PHE A 77 -6.43 -1.31 15.94
CA PHE A 77 -6.14 -1.98 17.21
C PHE A 77 -5.72 -3.45 16.98
N LEU A 78 -4.82 -4.00 17.80
CA LEU A 78 -4.28 -5.38 17.71
C LEU A 78 -3.28 -5.70 16.57
N GLY A 79 -2.80 -4.69 15.83
CA GLY A 79 -1.72 -4.89 14.83
C GLY A 79 -2.23 -5.09 13.41
N ASP A 80 -3.51 -4.80 13.20
CA ASP A 80 -4.17 -4.76 11.90
C ASP A 80 -3.77 -3.44 11.23
N ASN A 81 -2.67 -3.51 10.48
CA ASN A 81 -2.13 -2.36 9.76
C ASN A 81 -2.63 -2.41 8.33
N SER A 82 -2.98 -1.26 7.79
CA SER A 82 -3.18 -1.09 6.37
C SER A 82 -2.37 0.08 5.86
N PHE A 83 -1.82 -0.04 4.66
CA PHE A 83 -1.11 1.06 4.02
C PHE A 83 -1.20 0.95 2.50
N TYR A 84 -0.97 2.08 1.84
CA TYR A 84 -0.59 2.06 0.44
C TYR A 84 0.52 3.06 0.17
N ILE A 85 1.31 2.72 -0.84
CA ILE A 85 2.35 3.55 -1.43
C ILE A 85 1.96 3.72 -2.89
N TYR A 86 1.62 4.93 -3.28
CA TYR A 86 1.39 5.30 -4.66
C TYR A 86 2.53 6.19 -5.13
N ALA A 87 3.04 5.96 -6.33
CA ALA A 87 4.04 6.83 -6.91
C ALA A 87 3.91 6.90 -8.43
N VAL A 88 4.04 8.10 -8.97
CA VAL A 88 4.09 8.34 -10.42
C VAL A 88 5.51 8.69 -10.82
N PHE A 89 5.99 8.03 -11.85
CA PHE A 89 7.30 8.26 -12.41
C PHE A 89 7.18 8.66 -13.88
N GLN A 90 7.87 9.74 -14.25
CA GLN A 90 7.95 10.25 -15.61
C GLN A 90 9.38 10.05 -16.12
N TYR A 91 9.57 9.12 -17.04
CA TYR A 91 10.91 8.69 -17.49
C TYR A 91 11.33 9.36 -18.79
N ASP A 92 12.64 9.33 -19.06
CA ASP A 92 13.18 9.40 -20.42
C ASP A 92 13.06 8.04 -21.13
N ALA A 93 13.23 8.01 -22.45
CA ALA A 93 12.96 6.83 -23.27
C ALA A 93 13.79 5.59 -22.88
N ASP A 94 15.09 5.76 -22.61
CA ASP A 94 15.99 4.65 -22.26
C ASP A 94 15.64 4.08 -20.89
N SER A 95 15.40 4.96 -19.91
CA SER A 95 15.04 4.55 -18.55
C SER A 95 13.64 3.96 -18.48
N PHE A 96 12.71 4.44 -19.31
CA PHE A 96 11.37 3.89 -19.44
C PHE A 96 11.43 2.44 -19.94
N ALA A 97 12.15 2.18 -21.04
CA ALA A 97 12.26 0.85 -21.61
C ALA A 97 12.91 -0.14 -20.63
N ALA A 98 13.96 0.28 -19.93
CA ALA A 98 14.62 -0.55 -18.93
C ALA A 98 13.70 -0.88 -17.74
N GLU A 99 12.92 0.09 -17.28
CA GLU A 99 12.02 -0.11 -16.14
C GLU A 99 10.79 -0.95 -16.50
N ALA A 100 10.21 -0.75 -17.69
CA ALA A 100 9.15 -1.60 -18.19
C ALA A 100 9.59 -3.07 -18.27
N ALA A 101 10.79 -3.33 -18.83
CA ALA A 101 11.37 -4.68 -18.88
C ALA A 101 11.60 -5.25 -17.46
N ARG A 102 12.08 -4.44 -16.52
CA ARG A 102 12.25 -4.87 -15.12
C ARG A 102 10.91 -5.33 -14.52
N ILE A 103 9.82 -4.60 -14.76
CA ILE A 103 8.49 -4.95 -14.25
C ILE A 103 8.06 -6.30 -14.82
N GLU A 104 8.15 -6.49 -16.14
CA GLU A 104 7.80 -7.75 -16.83
C GLU A 104 8.55 -8.97 -16.29
N GLU A 105 9.80 -8.77 -15.86
CA GLU A 105 10.66 -9.83 -15.35
C GLU A 105 10.64 -9.97 -13.82
N THR A 106 9.92 -9.11 -13.09
CA THR A 106 9.87 -9.15 -11.62
C THR A 106 8.83 -10.17 -11.16
N PRO A 107 9.23 -11.32 -10.57
CA PRO A 107 8.26 -12.29 -10.10
C PRO A 107 7.53 -11.82 -8.84
N GLY A 108 6.28 -12.27 -8.71
CA GLY A 108 5.44 -12.08 -7.54
C GLY A 108 5.82 -12.96 -6.34
N LEU A 109 5.02 -12.86 -5.28
CA LEU A 109 5.15 -13.61 -4.03
C LEU A 109 5.08 -15.13 -4.23
N ASP A 110 4.29 -15.58 -5.19
CA ASP A 110 4.15 -17.00 -5.57
C ASP A 110 5.23 -17.44 -6.58
N SER A 111 6.18 -16.57 -6.90
CA SER A 111 7.24 -16.76 -7.91
C SER A 111 6.77 -16.83 -9.36
N SER A 112 5.51 -16.47 -9.65
CA SER A 112 5.03 -16.30 -11.02
C SER A 112 5.46 -14.95 -11.60
N LEU A 113 5.49 -14.85 -12.94
CA LEU A 113 5.64 -13.56 -13.61
C LEU A 113 4.33 -12.77 -13.53
N PRO A 114 4.37 -11.42 -13.63
CA PRO A 114 3.18 -10.60 -13.51
C PRO A 114 2.14 -10.91 -14.58
N ASP A 115 0.87 -10.95 -14.19
CA ASP A 115 -0.23 -10.91 -15.14
C ASP A 115 -0.35 -9.52 -15.76
N CYS A 116 -0.76 -9.43 -17.03
CA CYS A 116 -0.93 -8.16 -17.72
C CYS A 116 -2.37 -7.95 -18.20
N ILE A 117 -2.87 -6.73 -18.00
CA ILE A 117 -4.23 -6.31 -18.38
C ILE A 117 -4.15 -4.95 -19.08
N GLU A 118 -4.71 -4.83 -20.28
CA GLU A 118 -4.80 -3.55 -20.99
C GLU A 118 -6.12 -2.85 -20.65
N ALA A 119 -6.03 -1.67 -20.02
CA ALA A 119 -7.21 -0.88 -19.64
C ALA A 119 -6.89 0.61 -19.68
N GLY A 120 -7.86 1.44 -20.11
CA GLY A 120 -7.72 2.90 -20.06
C GLY A 120 -6.51 3.49 -20.82
N GLY A 121 -6.01 2.80 -21.85
CA GLY A 121 -4.82 3.22 -22.61
C GLY A 121 -3.48 2.92 -21.92
N LYS A 122 -3.49 2.10 -20.87
CA LYS A 122 -2.32 1.64 -20.12
C LYS A 122 -2.25 0.12 -20.10
N THR A 123 -1.06 -0.41 -19.90
CA THR A 123 -0.86 -1.82 -19.58
C THR A 123 -0.59 -1.93 -18.08
N TYR A 124 -1.45 -2.64 -17.37
CA TYR A 124 -1.30 -2.90 -15.95
C TYR A 124 -0.60 -4.23 -15.76
N TYR A 125 0.46 -4.24 -14.95
CA TYR A 125 1.21 -5.43 -14.56
C TYR A 125 0.93 -5.72 -13.09
N LEU A 126 0.33 -6.88 -12.82
CA LEU A 126 -0.05 -7.34 -11.50
C LEU A 126 1.07 -8.23 -10.98
N VAL A 127 2.04 -7.64 -10.28
CA VAL A 127 3.17 -8.35 -9.69
C VAL A 127 2.71 -9.14 -8.45
N ASN A 128 1.81 -8.55 -7.65
CA ASN A 128 1.17 -9.23 -6.54
C ASN A 128 -0.31 -8.88 -6.49
N GLY A 129 -1.12 -9.88 -6.19
CA GLY A 129 -2.58 -9.82 -6.24
C GLY A 129 -3.12 -10.44 -7.52
N GLU A 130 -4.37 -10.88 -7.46
CA GLU A 130 -5.12 -11.44 -8.59
C GLU A 130 -6.33 -10.53 -8.84
N ALA A 131 -6.69 -10.29 -10.11
CA ALA A 131 -7.88 -9.49 -10.43
C ALA A 131 -9.16 -10.23 -9.97
N ASP A 132 -9.25 -11.50 -10.36
CA ASP A 132 -10.32 -12.42 -10.01
C ASP A 132 -9.84 -13.40 -8.93
N GLY A 133 -10.70 -13.69 -7.95
CA GLY A 133 -10.42 -14.71 -6.96
C GLY A 133 -10.95 -14.34 -5.58
N PHE A 134 -11.07 -15.35 -4.71
CA PHE A 134 -11.70 -15.16 -3.41
C PHE A 134 -10.95 -14.15 -2.52
N TYR A 135 -9.63 -14.01 -2.69
CA TYR A 135 -8.81 -12.98 -2.05
C TYR A 135 -8.20 -11.99 -3.08
N GLY A 136 -8.89 -11.80 -4.21
CA GLY A 136 -8.47 -10.92 -5.30
C GLY A 136 -8.95 -9.47 -5.16
N PHE A 137 -8.62 -8.65 -6.16
CA PHE A 137 -9.00 -7.24 -6.22
C PHE A 137 -10.52 -7.05 -6.30
N SER A 138 -11.22 -7.94 -7.00
CA SER A 138 -12.69 -7.98 -7.05
C SER A 138 -13.30 -8.08 -5.64
N SER A 139 -12.94 -9.10 -4.86
CA SER A 139 -13.41 -9.24 -3.46
C SER A 139 -13.09 -8.01 -2.60
N TYR A 140 -11.90 -7.42 -2.76
CA TYR A 140 -11.53 -6.21 -2.04
C TYR A 140 -12.38 -4.99 -2.44
N CYS A 141 -12.65 -4.81 -3.74
CA CYS A 141 -13.38 -3.66 -4.28
C CYS A 141 -14.89 -3.73 -4.01
N ASP A 142 -15.45 -4.93 -3.89
CA ASP A 142 -16.87 -5.18 -3.61
C ASP A 142 -17.24 -5.09 -2.11
N ASP A 143 -16.33 -4.57 -1.27
CA ASP A 143 -16.48 -4.45 0.18
C ASP A 143 -16.63 -5.79 0.93
N GLU A 144 -16.33 -6.92 0.28
CA GLU A 144 -16.19 -8.23 0.90
C GLU A 144 -14.80 -8.37 1.55
N ILE A 145 -14.48 -7.51 2.51
CA ILE A 145 -13.23 -7.62 3.27
C ILE A 145 -13.32 -8.88 4.13
N LEU A 146 -12.61 -9.92 3.68
CA LEU A 146 -12.62 -11.23 4.30
C LEU A 146 -11.70 -11.26 5.52
N ASP A 147 -12.27 -11.66 6.65
CA ASP A 147 -11.54 -11.87 7.90
C ASP A 147 -10.46 -12.97 7.72
N GLY A 148 -9.25 -12.70 8.23
CA GLY A 148 -8.21 -13.71 8.40
C GLY A 148 -7.08 -13.76 7.35
N LYS A 149 -7.05 -12.90 6.32
CA LYS A 149 -5.90 -12.78 5.40
C LYS A 149 -5.76 -11.36 4.83
N PRO A 150 -4.54 -10.79 4.73
CA PRO A 150 -4.35 -9.49 4.11
C PRO A 150 -4.38 -9.58 2.59
N TYR A 151 -4.78 -8.48 1.98
CA TYR A 151 -4.55 -8.23 0.57
C TYR A 151 -3.19 -7.56 0.38
N CYS A 152 -2.24 -8.28 -0.23
CA CYS A 152 -0.93 -7.74 -0.63
C CYS A 152 -0.97 -7.47 -2.14
N MET A 153 -0.79 -6.22 -2.53
CA MET A 153 -0.97 -5.75 -3.89
C MET A 153 0.29 -5.03 -4.35
N ASP A 154 0.80 -5.41 -5.53
CA ASP A 154 1.84 -4.67 -6.25
C ASP A 154 1.43 -4.58 -7.70
N VAL A 155 1.07 -3.37 -8.15
CA VAL A 155 0.55 -3.14 -9.48
C VAL A 155 1.27 -1.96 -10.12
N ALA A 156 1.75 -2.14 -11.34
CA ALA A 156 2.33 -1.08 -12.16
C ALA A 156 1.41 -0.77 -13.34
N ALA A 157 0.97 0.47 -13.51
CA ALA A 157 0.25 0.91 -14.70
C ALA A 157 1.21 1.67 -15.63
N VAL A 158 1.51 1.07 -16.77
CA VAL A 158 2.49 1.56 -17.75
C VAL A 158 1.77 2.29 -18.88
N ASP A 159 2.06 3.57 -19.06
CA ASP A 159 1.59 4.40 -20.17
C ASP A 159 2.76 4.65 -21.14
N THR A 160 2.74 3.94 -22.27
CA THR A 160 3.80 4.03 -23.29
C THR A 160 3.77 5.33 -24.08
N GLN A 161 2.60 5.98 -24.21
CA GLN A 161 2.47 7.24 -24.95
C GLN A 161 3.08 8.39 -24.15
N ARG A 162 2.88 8.36 -22.84
CA ARG A 162 3.40 9.37 -21.91
C ARG A 162 4.77 9.01 -21.35
N MET A 163 5.26 7.78 -21.53
CA MET A 163 6.47 7.26 -20.88
C MET A 163 6.41 7.43 -19.36
N SER A 164 5.24 7.14 -18.79
CA SER A 164 4.99 7.24 -17.35
C SER A 164 4.58 5.90 -16.78
N ILE A 165 5.00 5.62 -15.55
CA ILE A 165 4.60 4.42 -14.81
C ILE A 165 4.04 4.85 -13.46
N GLU A 166 2.85 4.36 -13.15
CA GLU A 166 2.22 4.52 -11.85
C GLU A 166 2.38 3.23 -11.06
N TYR A 167 2.92 3.33 -9.85
CA TYR A 167 3.14 2.21 -8.96
C TYR A 167 2.15 2.26 -7.81
N LEU A 168 1.51 1.14 -7.52
CA LEU A 168 0.73 0.93 -6.31
C LEU A 168 1.28 -0.28 -5.57
N THR A 169 1.84 -0.07 -4.38
CA THR A 169 2.06 -1.12 -3.38
C THR A 169 1.06 -0.93 -2.26
N ALA A 170 0.17 -1.88 -2.02
CA ALA A 170 -0.84 -1.79 -0.95
C ALA A 170 -0.87 -3.05 -0.09
N PHE A 171 -1.01 -2.84 1.21
CA PHE A 171 -1.26 -3.88 2.20
C PHE A 171 -2.56 -3.52 2.92
N GLN A 172 -3.58 -4.35 2.80
CA GLN A 172 -4.88 -4.07 3.42
C GLN A 172 -5.26 -5.24 4.33
N TRP A 173 -5.37 -4.96 5.62
CA TRP A 173 -5.78 -5.87 6.68
C TRP A 173 -6.79 -5.18 7.57
N ASP A 174 -8.03 -5.68 7.61
CA ASP A 174 -9.17 -5.30 8.50
C ASP A 174 -9.41 -3.80 8.75
N ALA A 175 -8.76 -2.89 8.01
CA ALA A 175 -8.86 -1.44 8.21
C ALA A 175 -9.91 -0.79 7.30
N GLY A 176 -10.69 -1.60 6.58
CA GLY A 176 -11.66 -1.11 5.62
C GLY A 176 -11.06 -0.87 4.23
N ARG A 177 -11.97 -0.73 3.26
CA ARG A 177 -11.67 -0.35 1.88
C ARG A 177 -11.03 1.04 1.85
N ASP A 178 -10.03 1.22 1.00
CA ASP A 178 -9.44 2.52 0.71
C ASP A 178 -9.86 2.97 -0.69
N ASP A 179 -10.59 4.09 -0.77
CA ASP A 179 -11.15 4.59 -2.02
C ASP A 179 -10.07 4.91 -3.07
N PHE A 180 -8.87 5.30 -2.64
CA PHE A 180 -7.78 5.55 -3.56
C PHE A 180 -7.29 4.25 -4.20
N VAL A 181 -7.08 3.22 -3.37
CA VAL A 181 -6.68 1.88 -3.83
C VAL A 181 -7.75 1.31 -4.77
N VAL A 182 -9.02 1.39 -4.39
CA VAL A 182 -10.11 0.89 -5.26
C VAL A 182 -10.20 1.67 -6.57
N GLY A 183 -10.09 3.00 -6.53
CA GLY A 183 -10.10 3.81 -7.75
C GLY A 183 -8.96 3.46 -8.71
N PHE A 184 -7.80 3.09 -8.19
CA PHE A 184 -6.67 2.62 -9.00
C PHE A 184 -6.92 1.24 -9.62
N LEU A 185 -7.56 0.33 -8.88
CA LEU A 185 -7.78 -1.06 -9.30
C LEU A 185 -9.05 -1.25 -10.14
N SER A 186 -10.04 -0.36 -10.03
CA SER A 186 -11.33 -0.51 -10.72
C SER A 186 -11.22 -0.71 -12.24
N PRO A 187 -10.31 -0.04 -12.97
CA PRO A 187 -10.13 -0.30 -14.41
C PRO A 187 -9.71 -1.73 -14.75
N LEU A 188 -9.20 -2.50 -13.79
CA LEU A 188 -8.78 -3.90 -13.98
C LEU A 188 -9.95 -4.89 -13.90
N LEU A 189 -11.12 -4.42 -13.43
CA LEU A 189 -12.28 -5.26 -13.12
C LEU A 189 -13.43 -5.08 -14.13
N GLU A 190 -13.23 -4.22 -15.15
CA GLU A 190 -14.18 -3.94 -16.23
C GLU A 190 -14.00 -4.89 -17.42
#